data_AF-A0A540LGZ6-F1
#
_entry.id   AF-A0A540LGZ6-F1
#
_cell.length_a   1.000
_cell.length_b   1.000
_cell.length_c   1.000
_cell.angle_alpha   90.00
_cell.angle_beta   90.00
_cell.angle_gamma   90.00
#
_symmetry.space_group_name_H-M   'P 1'
#
loop_
_entity.id
_entity.type
_entity.pdbx_description
1 polymer ?
#
loop_
_entity_poly.entity_id
_entity_poly.type
_entity_poly.pdbx_seq_one_letter_code
_entity_poly.pdbx_strand_id
1 'polypeptide(L)'
;MRIGVFEKSLALFHTRTGLAVMDSYVDIWVLEVDAWKMIRTIYLPRSTGFVAWPLGIRTNLGKVHMIQDSWDPKFVLYDPESHQVKVTGIRTKSIYFPYVDAHCQSLVLLD
;
A
#
# COMPACT_ATOMS: atom_id res chain seq x y z
N MET A 1 -9.93 2.92 5.13
CA MET A 1 -9.42 2.24 6.34
C MET A 1 -9.47 0.75 6.10
N ARG A 2 -8.40 -0.01 6.39
CA ARG A 2 -8.34 -1.46 6.17
C ARG A 2 -7.68 -2.18 7.33
N ILE A 3 -8.14 -3.39 7.61
CA ILE A 3 -7.56 -4.26 8.64
C ILE A 3 -6.86 -5.42 7.92
N GLY A 4 -5.66 -5.76 8.36
CA GLY A 4 -4.85 -6.87 7.85
C GLY A 4 -3.95 -7.43 8.94
N VAL A 5 -2.95 -8.22 8.56
CA VAL A 5 -1.96 -8.77 9.49
C VAL A 5 -0.57 -8.23 9.13
N PHE A 6 0.14 -7.68 10.11
CA PHE A 6 1.54 -7.22 10.00
C PHE A 6 2.38 -7.91 11.08
N GLU A 7 3.44 -8.61 10.70
CA GLU A 7 4.35 -9.31 11.64
C GLU A 7 3.61 -10.17 12.69
N LYS A 8 2.55 -10.88 12.28
CA LYS A 8 1.65 -11.70 13.13
C LYS A 8 0.71 -10.92 14.05
N SER A 9 0.66 -9.61 13.95
CA SER A 9 -0.26 -8.74 14.70
C SER A 9 -1.34 -8.17 13.79
N LEU A 10 -2.50 -7.84 14.37
CA LEU A 10 -3.56 -7.15 13.63
C LEU A 10 -3.08 -5.74 13.27
N ALA A 11 -3.24 -5.34 12.02
CA ALA A 11 -2.77 -4.05 11.53
C ALA A 11 -3.89 -3.27 10.86
N LEU A 12 -3.90 -1.95 11.07
CA LEU A 12 -4.82 -1.01 10.46
C LEU A 12 -4.05 -0.09 9.51
N PHE A 13 -4.49 -0.05 8.26
CA PHE A 13 -3.97 0.84 7.23
C PHE A 13 -4.95 2.00 7.03
N HIS A 14 -4.51 3.20 7.37
CA HIS A 14 -5.29 4.41 7.29
C HIS A 14 -4.71 5.35 6.23
N THR A 15 -5.41 5.51 5.13
CA THR A 15 -5.04 6.46 4.07
C THR A 15 -5.55 7.85 4.41
N ARG A 16 -4.68 8.86 4.33
CA ARG A 16 -5.04 10.27 4.49
C ARG A 16 -4.42 11.13 3.40
N THR A 17 -5.12 12.19 3.02
CA THR A 17 -4.63 13.19 2.08
C THR A 17 -3.84 14.29 2.80
N GLY A 18 -2.77 14.77 2.19
CA GLY A 18 -1.99 15.91 2.67
C GLY A 18 -2.64 17.25 2.35
N LEU A 19 -1.93 18.34 2.65
CA LEU A 19 -2.37 19.71 2.37
C LEU A 19 -2.42 20.01 0.86
N ALA A 20 -1.53 19.40 0.08
CA ALA A 20 -1.63 19.44 -1.38
C ALA A 20 -2.56 18.31 -1.87
N VAL A 21 -3.42 18.62 -2.84
CA VAL A 21 -4.43 17.70 -3.42
C VAL A 21 -3.84 16.37 -3.91
N MET A 22 -2.54 16.35 -4.21
CA MET A 22 -1.83 15.18 -4.76
C MET A 22 -0.98 14.42 -3.72
N ASP A 23 -0.96 14.88 -2.47
CA ASP A 23 -0.22 14.22 -1.40
C ASP A 23 -1.10 13.18 -0.74
N SER A 24 -0.65 11.94 -0.71
CA SER A 24 -1.34 10.86 -0.02
C SER A 24 -0.37 10.09 0.87
N TYR A 25 -0.85 9.72 2.04
CA TYR A 25 -0.08 8.99 3.05
C TYR A 25 -0.87 7.76 3.48
N VAL A 26 -0.15 6.71 3.87
CA VAL A 26 -0.72 5.56 4.56
C VAL A 26 -0.07 5.42 5.92
N ASP A 27 -0.85 5.64 6.96
CA ASP A 27 -0.45 5.36 8.33
C ASP A 27 -0.75 3.89 8.65
N ILE A 28 0.25 3.19 9.17
CA ILE A 28 0.18 1.79 9.56
C ILE A 28 0.14 1.75 11.08
N TRP A 29 -0.95 1.21 11.60
CA TRP A 29 -1.14 0.97 13.01
C TRP A 29 -1.12 -0.53 13.26
N VAL A 30 -0.59 -0.94 14.40
CA VAL A 30 -0.65 -2.33 14.87
C VAL A 30 -1.40 -2.35 16.19
N LEU A 31 -2.27 -3.33 16.35
CA LEU A 31 -2.92 -3.63 17.62
C LEU A 31 -1.89 -4.35 18.49
N GLU A 32 -1.37 -3.63 19.48
CA GLU A 32 -0.72 -4.25 20.64
C GLU A 32 -1.82 -4.66 21.65
N VAL A 33 -1.42 -5.18 22.83
CA VAL A 33 -2.30 -5.82 23.82
C VAL A 33 -3.73 -5.23 23.88
N ASP A 34 -3.86 -3.93 24.13
CA ASP A 34 -5.16 -3.25 24.23
C ASP A 34 -5.24 -1.91 23.47
N ALA A 35 -4.23 -1.59 22.65
CA ALA A 35 -4.14 -0.27 22.02
C ALA A 35 -3.60 -0.34 20.58
N TRP A 36 -4.17 0.50 19.72
CA TRP A 36 -3.62 0.77 18.40
C TRP A 36 -2.42 1.70 18.52
N LYS A 37 -1.26 1.26 18.02
CA LYS A 37 -0.04 2.04 17.97
C LYS A 37 0.38 2.25 16.52
N MET A 38 0.57 3.51 16.13
CA MET A 38 1.11 3.82 14.81
C MET A 38 2.60 3.46 14.80
N ILE A 39 3.00 2.61 13.85
CA ILE A 39 4.39 2.14 13.74
C ILE A 39 5.11 2.79 12.55
N ARG A 40 4.38 3.23 11.53
CA ARG A 40 4.97 3.77 10.30
C ARG A 40 3.98 4.61 9.50
N THR A 41 4.48 5.66 8.86
CA THR A 41 3.78 6.39 7.78
C THR A 41 4.53 6.17 6.48
N ILE A 42 3.81 5.82 5.41
CA ILE A 42 4.34 5.74 4.06
C ILE A 42 3.81 6.93 3.26
N TYR A 43 4.70 7.73 2.69
CA TYR A 43 4.32 8.71 1.68
C TYR A 43 4.15 8.02 0.33
N LEU A 44 2.99 8.21 -0.29
CA LEU A 44 2.69 7.63 -1.60
C LEU A 44 3.25 8.52 -2.71
N PRO A 45 3.69 7.94 -3.85
CA PRO A 45 4.25 8.70 -4.95
C PRO A 45 3.24 9.70 -5.55
N ARG A 46 3.70 10.92 -5.86
CA ARG A 46 2.89 11.97 -6.52
C ARG A 46 2.62 11.59 -7.99
N SER A 47 1.33 11.59 -8.34
CA SER A 47 0.77 11.72 -9.71
C SER A 47 0.79 10.52 -10.69
N THR A 48 -0.32 10.44 -11.43
CA THR A 48 -0.72 9.53 -12.53
C THR A 48 -1.43 8.23 -12.13
N GLY A 49 -2.68 8.35 -11.68
CA GLY A 49 -3.59 7.20 -11.56
C GLY A 49 -3.42 6.35 -10.30
N PHE A 50 -2.52 6.71 -9.39
CA PHE A 50 -2.24 5.89 -8.21
C PHE A 50 -3.41 5.78 -7.24
N VAL A 51 -4.01 4.61 -7.25
CA VAL A 51 -4.71 4.00 -6.13
C VAL A 51 -3.71 2.98 -5.54
N ALA A 52 -2.61 3.50 -4.99
CA ALA A 52 -1.49 2.70 -4.50
C ALA A 52 -1.76 2.21 -3.07
N TRP A 53 -2.49 1.11 -2.96
CA TRP A 53 -2.66 0.46 -1.67
C TRP A 53 -1.46 -0.45 -1.40
N PRO A 54 -0.81 -0.35 -0.23
CA PRO A 54 0.17 -1.35 0.16
C PRO A 54 -0.51 -2.71 0.22
N LEU A 55 -0.01 -3.67 -0.57
CA LEU A 55 -0.46 -5.07 -0.61
C LEU A 55 0.45 -5.99 0.18
N GLY A 56 1.67 -5.55 0.46
CA GLY A 56 2.63 -6.28 1.27
C GLY A 56 3.80 -5.38 1.61
N ILE A 57 4.33 -5.53 2.81
CA ILE A 57 5.51 -4.78 3.26
C ILE A 57 6.61 -5.80 3.49
N ARG A 58 7.75 -5.60 2.81
CA ARG A 58 8.94 -6.39 3.06
C ARG A 58 9.68 -5.75 4.23
N THR A 59 9.56 -6.38 5.39
CA THR A 59 10.12 -5.92 6.68
C THR A 59 11.64 -5.79 6.62
N ASN A 60 12.31 -6.67 5.87
CA ASN A 60 13.76 -6.69 5.66
C ASN A 60 14.30 -5.58 4.74
N LEU A 61 13.48 -4.98 3.87
CA LEU A 61 13.95 -4.04 2.84
C LEU A 61 13.30 -2.67 2.93
N GLY A 62 12.33 -2.47 3.83
CA GLY A 62 11.57 -1.22 3.93
C GLY A 62 10.69 -0.92 2.71
N LYS A 63 10.69 -1.79 1.69
CA LYS A 63 9.97 -1.64 0.42
C LYS A 63 8.56 -2.19 0.51
N VAL A 64 7.70 -1.67 -0.36
CA VAL A 64 6.25 -1.86 -0.29
C VAL A 64 5.76 -2.35 -1.64
N HIS A 65 5.11 -3.50 -1.65
CA HIS A 65 4.38 -3.96 -2.83
C HIS A 65 3.09 -3.20 -2.97
N MET A 66 2.82 -2.69 -4.16
CA MET A 66 1.66 -1.84 -4.45
C MET A 66 1.05 -2.22 -5.80
N ILE A 67 -0.19 -1.80 -6.03
CA ILE A 67 -0.76 -1.71 -7.38
C ILE A 67 -0.60 -0.27 -7.87
N GLN A 68 0.01 -0.10 -9.03
CA GLN A 68 -0.08 1.14 -9.79
C GLN A 68 -1.35 1.08 -10.62
N ASP A 69 -2.36 1.87 -10.24
CA ASP A 69 -3.60 1.98 -10.97
C ASP A 69 -3.43 2.88 -12.20
N SER A 70 -3.84 2.35 -13.36
CA SER A 70 -3.77 2.98 -14.67
C SER A 70 -4.65 2.16 -15.63
N TRP A 71 -4.71 2.55 -16.90
CA TRP A 71 -5.40 1.74 -17.92
C TRP A 71 -4.83 0.32 -18.07
N ASP A 72 -3.58 0.09 -17.64
CA ASP A 72 -2.95 -1.23 -17.55
C ASP A 72 -2.33 -1.37 -16.14
N PRO A 73 -3.12 -1.76 -15.13
CA PRO A 73 -2.64 -1.74 -13.76
C PRO A 73 -1.57 -2.80 -13.51
N LYS A 74 -0.53 -2.40 -12.79
CA LYS A 74 0.71 -3.18 -12.61
C LYS A 74 1.00 -3.41 -11.15
N PHE A 75 1.51 -4.58 -10.84
CA PHE A 75 2.11 -4.84 -9.54
C PHE A 75 3.52 -4.26 -9.50
N VAL A 76 3.80 -3.43 -8.51
CA VAL A 76 5.07 -2.68 -8.41
C VAL A 76 5.67 -2.83 -7.01
N LEU A 77 6.99 -2.74 -6.95
CA LEU A 77 7.75 -2.60 -5.71
C LEU A 77 8.14 -1.13 -5.56
N TYR A 78 7.59 -0.48 -4.53
CA TYR A 78 7.87 0.91 -4.19
C TYR A 78 8.89 1.01 -3.06
N ASP A 79 9.81 1.96 -3.21
CA ASP A 79 10.76 2.37 -2.19
C ASP A 79 10.33 3.72 -1.58
N PRO A 80 9.85 3.74 -0.33
CA PRO A 80 9.41 4.98 0.32
C PRO A 80 10.53 5.99 0.60
N GLU A 81 11.79 5.58 0.67
CA GLU A 81 12.91 6.49 0.96
C GLU A 81 13.39 7.22 -0.30
N SER A 82 13.53 6.48 -1.40
CA SER A 82 13.99 7.03 -2.68
C SER A 82 12.85 7.48 -3.61
N HIS A 83 11.60 7.22 -3.22
CA HIS A 83 10.39 7.40 -4.03
C HIS A 83 10.41 6.67 -5.38
N GLN A 84 11.25 5.64 -5.52
CA GLN A 84 11.37 4.88 -6.75
C GLN A 84 10.32 3.77 -6.85
N VAL A 85 9.79 3.59 -8.06
CA VAL A 85 8.85 2.52 -8.39
C VAL A 85 9.52 1.55 -9.36
N LYS A 86 9.56 0.26 -8.98
CA LYS A 86 10.05 -0.82 -9.82
C LYS A 86 8.89 -1.72 -10.26
N VAL A 87 8.66 -1.82 -11.56
CA VAL A 87 7.66 -2.76 -12.12
C VAL A 87 8.13 -4.19 -11.91
N THR A 88 7.26 -5.06 -11.37
CA THR A 88 7.60 -6.46 -11.10
C THR A 88 7.45 -7.38 -12.32
N GLY A 89 6.79 -6.89 -13.39
CA GLY A 89 6.43 -7.66 -14.58
C GLY A 89 5.09 -8.39 -14.46
N ILE A 90 4.49 -8.43 -13.27
CA ILE A 90 3.17 -9.02 -13.04
C ILE A 90 2.10 -7.98 -13.45
N ARG A 91 1.29 -8.35 -14.44
CA ARG A 91 0.14 -7.56 -14.88
C ARG A 91 -1.10 -7.96 -14.11
N THR A 92 -1.92 -6.99 -13.77
CA THR A 92 -3.27 -7.25 -13.27
C THR A 92 -4.26 -7.02 -14.41
N LYS A 93 -5.21 -7.93 -14.60
CA LYS A 93 -6.27 -7.71 -15.59
C LYS A 93 -7.32 -6.78 -14.97
N SER A 94 -7.38 -5.53 -15.42
CA SER A 94 -8.51 -4.64 -15.12
C SER A 94 -8.89 -3.88 -16.38
N ILE A 95 -10.13 -4.05 -16.82
CA ILE A 95 -10.72 -3.42 -18.00
C ILE A 95 -11.88 -2.52 -17.57
N TYR A 96 -11.61 -1.60 -16.63
CA TYR A 96 -12.55 -0.68 -15.95
C TYR A 96 -13.13 -1.20 -14.62
N PHE A 97 -12.90 -0.38 -13.58
CA PHE A 97 -13.48 -0.35 -12.22
C PHE A 97 -14.76 -1.17 -12.04
N PRO A 98 -14.71 -2.34 -11.35
CA PRO A 98 -15.02 -2.39 -9.91
C PRO A 98 -14.20 -3.40 -9.07
N TYR A 99 -13.21 -4.10 -9.64
CA TYR A 99 -12.53 -5.22 -8.96
C TYR A 99 -11.22 -4.87 -8.22
N VAL A 100 -10.80 -3.60 -8.24
CA VAL A 100 -9.68 -3.18 -7.38
C VAL A 100 -10.05 -3.41 -5.91
N ASP A 101 -11.32 -3.26 -5.53
CA ASP A 101 -11.80 -3.52 -4.16
C ASP A 101 -11.61 -4.97 -3.70
N ALA A 102 -11.58 -5.95 -4.60
CA ALA A 102 -11.34 -7.36 -4.25
C ALA A 102 -9.86 -7.66 -3.97
N HIS A 103 -8.94 -7.07 -4.76
CA HIS A 103 -7.48 -7.22 -4.53
C HIS A 103 -6.97 -6.40 -3.34
N CYS A 104 -7.82 -5.52 -2.86
CA CYS A 104 -7.59 -4.59 -1.78
C CYS A 104 -7.79 -5.20 -0.38
N GLN A 105 -8.31 -6.42 -0.29
CA GLN A 105 -8.65 -7.09 0.97
C GLN A 105 -7.58 -8.05 1.49
N SER A 106 -6.51 -8.30 0.71
CA SER A 106 -5.49 -9.28 1.08
C SER A 106 -4.12 -8.61 1.14
N LEU A 107 -3.74 -8.10 2.32
CA LEU A 107 -2.34 -7.80 2.58
C LEU A 107 -1.61 -9.14 2.78
N VAL A 108 -0.75 -9.52 1.86
CA VAL A 108 0.10 -10.71 2.01
C VAL A 108 1.49 -10.23 2.42
N LEU A 109 1.88 -10.55 3.65
CA LEU A 109 3.26 -10.42 4.08
C LEU A 109 4.12 -11.40 3.28
N LEU A 110 5.18 -10.88 2.67
CA LEU A 110 6.19 -11.70 2.01
C LEU A 110 7.46 -11.56 2.83
N ASP A 111 7.84 -12.64 3.51
CA ASP A 111 9.12 -12.79 4.22
C ASP A 111 10.32 -12.56 3.27
#